data_AF-A0A0D0SCA6-F1
#
_entry.id   AF-A0A0D0SCA6-F1
#
_cell.length_a   1.000
_cell.length_b   1.000
_cell.length_c   1.000
_cell.angle_alpha   90.00
_cell.angle_beta   90.00
_cell.angle_gamma   90.00
#
_symmetry.space_group_name_H-M   'P 1'
#
loop_
_entity.id
_entity.type
_entity.pdbx_description
1 polymer ?
#
loop_
_entity_poly.entity_id
_entity_poly.type
_entity_poly.pdbx_seq_one_letter_code
_entity_poly.pdbx_strand_id
1 'polypeptide(L)'
;MVLLVKTGLKTNVEVDKEQENKLLSIPLSSLYIILGAVAIVFGGDLTVDAASKIAMDFGMSKTLVGLTIVSIGTSLPELVTSIVAARKNEVDMALGNAIGSNIFNILLVLGLSSAISPIIVVTEGIMDSMILFVFTCIIWIFSMTKKSFK
;
A
#
# COMPACT_ATOMS: atom_id res chain seq x y z
N MET A 1 -1.15 35.29 9.36
CA MET A 1 -2.30 34.55 8.79
C MET A 1 -2.47 34.82 7.29
N VAL A 2 -2.55 36.09 6.85
CA VAL A 2 -2.68 36.46 5.42
C VAL A 2 -1.51 35.97 4.55
N LEU A 3 -0.27 35.95 5.08
CA LEU A 3 0.89 35.40 4.38
C LEU A 3 0.78 33.89 4.15
N LEU A 4 0.35 33.11 5.15
CA LEU A 4 0.15 31.66 4.98
C LEU A 4 -0.96 31.34 3.97
N VAL A 5 -2.04 32.12 3.97
CA VAL A 5 -3.13 31.98 2.98
C VAL A 5 -2.64 32.37 1.58
N LYS A 6 -1.87 33.45 1.44
CA LYS A 6 -1.29 33.86 0.14
C LYS A 6 -0.26 32.86 -0.35
N THR A 7 0.56 32.29 0.52
CA THR A 7 1.53 31.25 0.15
C THR A 7 0.80 29.98 -0.28
N GLY A 8 -0.20 29.52 0.47
CA GLY A 8 -1.02 28.35 0.07
C GLY A 8 -1.78 28.56 -1.24
N LEU A 9 -2.28 29.77 -1.51
CA LEU A 9 -2.90 30.13 -2.80
C LEU A 9 -1.86 30.18 -3.93
N LYS A 10 -0.65 30.70 -3.68
CA LYS A 10 0.42 30.71 -4.69
C LYS A 10 0.90 29.30 -5.03
N THR A 11 1.03 28.44 -4.02
CA THR A 11 1.41 27.04 -4.20
C THR A 11 0.33 26.29 -4.96
N ASN A 12 -0.96 26.48 -4.66
CA ASN A 12 -2.05 25.90 -5.47
C ASN A 12 -2.03 26.40 -6.92
N VAL A 13 -1.78 27.70 -7.14
CA VAL A 13 -1.74 28.30 -8.49
C VAL A 13 -0.49 27.90 -9.29
N GLU A 14 0.64 27.61 -8.63
CA GLU A 14 1.86 27.09 -9.28
C GLU A 14 1.73 25.58 -9.56
N VAL A 15 1.12 24.80 -8.67
CA VAL A 15 0.80 23.38 -8.87
C VAL A 15 -0.19 23.19 -10.02
N ASP A 16 -1.21 24.04 -10.14
CA ASP A 16 -2.16 24.01 -11.27
C ASP A 16 -1.50 24.36 -12.62
N LYS A 17 -0.41 25.13 -12.62
CA LYS A 17 0.27 25.56 -13.85
C LYS A 17 1.26 24.53 -14.41
N GLU A 18 1.79 23.64 -13.58
CA GLU A 18 2.59 22.51 -14.07
C GLU A 18 1.73 21.34 -14.59
N GLN A 19 0.44 21.29 -14.21
CA GLN A 19 -0.54 20.35 -14.76
C GLN A 19 -1.26 20.90 -15.99
N GLU A 20 -0.54 21.47 -16.95
CA GLU A 20 -1.05 21.55 -18.33
C GLU A 20 -0.99 20.12 -18.93
N ASN A 21 -1.93 19.28 -18.48
CA ASN A 21 -2.10 17.91 -18.93
C ASN A 21 -2.38 17.93 -20.44
N LYS A 22 -1.38 17.58 -21.26
CA LYS A 22 -1.66 17.01 -22.58
C LYS A 22 -2.44 15.72 -22.34
N LEU A 23 -3.76 15.80 -22.40
CA LEU A 23 -4.65 14.66 -22.31
C LEU A 23 -4.28 13.68 -23.42
N LEU A 24 -3.58 12.60 -23.05
CA LEU A 24 -3.26 11.52 -23.97
C LEU A 24 -4.57 10.84 -24.40
N SER A 25 -4.61 10.32 -25.62
CA SER A 25 -5.80 9.60 -26.09
C SER A 25 -6.09 8.41 -25.17
N ILE A 26 -7.38 8.14 -24.92
CA ILE A 26 -7.84 7.05 -24.03
C ILE A 26 -7.11 5.72 -24.31
N PRO A 27 -6.91 5.28 -25.58
CA PRO A 27 -6.18 4.05 -25.87
C PRO A 27 -4.73 4.06 -25.37
N LEU A 28 -4.05 5.21 -25.49
CA LEU A 28 -2.66 5.34 -25.08
C LEU A 28 -2.53 5.38 -23.55
N SER A 29 -3.47 6.02 -22.87
CA SER A 29 -3.56 6.01 -21.40
C SER A 29 -3.81 4.60 -20.86
N SER A 30 -4.73 3.85 -21.47
CA SER A 30 -4.98 2.44 -21.10
C SER A 30 -3.74 1.57 -21.30
N LEU A 31 -3.00 1.78 -22.40
CA LEU A 31 -1.74 1.07 -22.64
C LEU A 31 -0.70 1.34 -21.55
N TYR A 32 -0.51 2.60 -21.16
CA TYR A 32 0.42 2.97 -20.08
C TYR A 32 0.00 2.40 -18.72
N ILE A 33 -1.29 2.36 -18.42
CA ILE A 33 -1.81 1.75 -17.17
C ILE A 33 -1.47 0.26 -17.14
N ILE A 34 -1.74 -0.47 -18.23
CA ILE A 34 -1.47 -1.91 -18.30
C ILE A 34 0.03 -2.18 -18.20
N LEU A 35 0.87 -1.47 -18.96
CA LEU A 35 2.32 -1.63 -18.91
C LEU A 35 2.88 -1.31 -17.52
N GLY A 36 2.39 -0.22 -16.90
CA GLY A 36 2.79 0.17 -15.55
C GLY A 36 2.41 -0.89 -14.51
N ALA A 37 1.18 -1.40 -14.56
CA ALA A 37 0.71 -2.44 -13.66
C ALA A 37 1.55 -3.72 -13.78
N VAL A 38 1.80 -4.20 -15.01
CA VAL A 38 2.64 -5.38 -15.26
C VAL A 38 4.06 -5.16 -14.77
N ALA A 39 4.65 -3.99 -15.04
CA ALA A 39 6.00 -3.67 -14.61
C ALA A 39 6.15 -3.64 -13.08
N ILE A 40 5.15 -3.09 -12.37
CA ILE A 40 5.16 -3.03 -10.91
C ILE A 40 5.02 -4.43 -10.30
N VAL A 41 4.06 -5.23 -10.79
CA VAL A 41 3.86 -6.61 -10.29
C VAL A 41 5.12 -7.45 -10.52
N PHE A 42 5.63 -7.45 -11.76
CA PHE A 42 6.82 -8.23 -12.10
C PHE A 42 8.08 -7.75 -11.36
N GLY A 43 8.24 -6.42 -11.21
CA GLY A 43 9.34 -5.84 -10.44
C GLY A 43 9.25 -6.20 -8.95
N GLY A 44 8.04 -6.25 -8.39
CA GLY A 44 7.77 -6.74 -7.05
C GLY A 44 8.20 -8.19 -6.88
N ASP A 45 7.69 -9.08 -7.73
CA ASP A 45 8.01 -10.52 -7.69
C ASP A 45 9.52 -10.78 -7.81
N LEU A 46 10.19 -10.11 -8.76
CA LEU A 46 11.64 -10.23 -8.93
C LEU A 46 12.41 -9.79 -7.68
N THR A 47 11.95 -8.71 -7.02
CA THR A 47 12.55 -8.20 -5.79
C THR A 47 12.39 -9.19 -4.64
N VAL A 48 11.20 -9.77 -4.49
CA VAL A 48 10.89 -10.76 -3.46
C VAL A 48 11.68 -12.04 -3.67
N ASP A 49 11.78 -12.52 -4.91
CA ASP A 49 12.55 -13.71 -5.26
C ASP A 49 14.04 -13.53 -4.99
N ALA A 50 14.61 -12.40 -5.41
CA ALA A 50 16.02 -12.09 -5.17
C ALA A 50 16.30 -11.96 -3.66
N ALA A 51 15.47 -11.22 -2.93
CA ALA A 51 15.61 -11.06 -1.48
C ALA A 51 15.47 -12.39 -0.74
N SER A 52 14.52 -13.24 -1.15
CA SER A 52 14.29 -14.56 -0.55
C SER A 52 15.47 -15.50 -0.78
N LYS A 53 16.07 -15.50 -1.98
CA LYS A 53 17.29 -16.27 -2.27
C LYS A 53 18.45 -15.83 -1.38
N ILE A 54 18.71 -14.53 -1.31
CA ILE A 54 19.75 -13.97 -0.45
C ILE A 54 19.50 -14.40 1.00
N ALA A 55 18.29 -14.27 1.52
CA ALA A 55 18.00 -14.65 2.91
C ALA A 55 18.21 -16.16 3.18
N MET A 56 17.84 -17.02 2.23
CA MET A 56 18.11 -18.46 2.34
C MET A 56 19.61 -18.78 2.31
N ASP A 57 20.39 -18.11 1.46
CA ASP A 57 21.85 -18.27 1.40
C ASP A 57 22.53 -17.81 2.69
N PHE A 58 21.94 -16.85 3.41
CA PHE A 58 22.36 -16.40 4.74
C PHE A 58 21.87 -17.33 5.88
N GLY A 59 21.23 -18.45 5.57
CA GLY A 59 20.82 -19.47 6.54
C GLY A 59 19.43 -19.24 7.17
N MET A 60 18.63 -18.33 6.62
CA MET A 60 17.26 -18.12 7.10
C MET A 60 16.36 -19.31 6.72
N SER A 61 15.50 -19.75 7.64
CA SER A 61 14.55 -20.84 7.35
C SER A 61 13.48 -20.39 6.36
N LYS A 62 12.97 -21.32 5.54
CA LYS A 62 11.90 -21.04 4.58
C LYS A 62 10.66 -20.44 5.25
N THR A 63 10.31 -20.92 6.43
CA THR A 63 9.19 -20.40 7.22
C THR A 63 9.40 -18.93 7.58
N LEU A 64 10.60 -18.56 8.04
CA LEU A 64 10.90 -17.19 8.42
C LEU A 64 10.94 -16.26 7.20
N VAL A 65 11.48 -16.71 6.06
CA VAL A 65 11.43 -15.98 4.78
C VAL A 65 9.98 -15.75 4.34
N GLY A 66 9.13 -16.78 4.43
CA GLY A 66 7.71 -16.70 4.09
C GLY A 66 6.95 -15.71 4.98
N LEU A 67 7.19 -15.75 6.29
CA LEU A 67 6.53 -14.88 7.26
C LEU A 67 7.01 -13.41 7.19
N THR A 68 8.18 -13.14 6.62
CA THR A 68 8.79 -11.79 6.62
C THR A 68 8.96 -11.19 5.22
N ILE A 69 9.81 -11.77 4.38
CA ILE A 69 10.17 -11.22 3.07
C ILE A 69 9.00 -11.37 2.10
N VAL A 70 8.40 -12.56 2.04
CA VAL A 70 7.28 -12.82 1.12
C VAL A 70 6.05 -12.03 1.55
N SER A 71 5.74 -12.01 2.85
CA SER A 71 4.59 -11.26 3.38
C SER A 71 4.68 -9.77 3.07
N ILE A 72 5.82 -9.12 3.35
CA ILE A 72 6.07 -7.71 2.98
C ILE A 72 6.06 -7.56 1.45
N GLY A 73 6.65 -8.53 0.76
CA GLY A 73 6.78 -8.58 -0.68
C GLY A 73 5.47 -8.45 -1.43
N THR A 74 4.42 -9.12 -0.96
CA THR A 74 3.09 -9.04 -1.58
C THR A 74 2.45 -7.66 -1.52
N SER A 75 2.92 -6.78 -0.62
CA SER A 75 2.44 -5.39 -0.49
C SER A 75 3.38 -4.35 -1.12
N LEU A 76 4.48 -4.80 -1.77
CA LEU A 76 5.41 -3.90 -2.46
C LEU A 76 4.73 -3.11 -3.59
N PRO A 77 3.93 -3.73 -4.48
CA PRO A 77 3.21 -2.99 -5.52
C PRO A 77 2.38 -1.83 -4.97
N GLU A 78 1.60 -2.08 -3.93
CA GLU A 78 0.74 -1.11 -3.27
C GLU A 78 1.54 -0.01 -2.58
N LEU A 79 2.66 -0.37 -1.97
CA LEU A 79 3.56 0.61 -1.36
C LEU A 79 4.14 1.55 -2.43
N VAL A 80 4.62 1.00 -3.55
CA VAL A 80 5.20 1.79 -4.65
C VAL A 80 4.14 2.70 -5.27
N THR A 81 2.94 2.19 -5.56
CA THR A 81 1.85 3.02 -6.13
C THR A 81 1.41 4.12 -5.16
N SER A 82 1.29 3.82 -3.87
CA SER A 82 0.93 4.81 -2.84
C SER A 82 1.99 5.91 -2.71
N ILE A 83 3.28 5.54 -2.70
CA ILE A 83 4.38 6.51 -2.60
C ILE A 83 4.41 7.40 -3.85
N VAL A 84 4.25 6.82 -5.04
CA VAL A 84 4.25 7.60 -6.30
C VAL A 84 3.06 8.56 -6.34
N ALA A 85 1.87 8.12 -5.92
CA ALA A 85 0.68 8.98 -5.83
C ALA A 85 0.89 10.12 -4.83
N ALA A 86 1.39 9.82 -3.62
CA ALA A 86 1.69 10.83 -2.60
C ALA A 86 2.74 11.85 -3.09
N ARG A 87 3.78 11.40 -3.81
CA ARG A 87 4.80 12.28 -4.40
C ARG A 87 4.25 13.20 -5.50
N LYS A 88 3.13 12.84 -6.12
CA LYS A 88 2.42 13.66 -7.12
C LYS A 88 1.37 14.59 -6.50
N ASN A 89 1.32 14.70 -5.17
CA ASN A 89 0.27 15.39 -4.41
C ASN A 89 -1.14 14.78 -4.59
N GLU A 90 -1.24 13.54 -5.07
CA GLU A 90 -2.49 12.80 -5.24
C GLU A 90 -2.80 11.98 -3.97
N VAL A 91 -2.99 12.67 -2.84
CA VAL A 91 -3.15 12.04 -1.52
C VAL A 91 -4.40 11.17 -1.46
N ASP A 92 -5.48 11.59 -2.11
CA ASP A 92 -6.73 10.82 -2.18
C ASP A 92 -6.54 9.48 -2.89
N MET A 93 -5.71 9.46 -3.95
CA MET A 93 -5.36 8.22 -4.66
C MET A 93 -4.50 7.30 -3.79
N ALA A 94 -3.52 7.86 -3.06
CA ALA A 94 -2.69 7.09 -2.15
C ALA A 94 -3.53 6.46 -1.02
N LEU A 95 -4.43 7.22 -0.42
CA LEU A 95 -5.33 6.75 0.64
C LEU A 95 -6.32 5.71 0.11
N GLY A 96 -6.88 5.95 -1.07
CA GLY A 96 -7.78 5.04 -1.77
C GLY A 96 -7.13 3.69 -2.06
N ASN A 97 -5.86 3.68 -2.50
CA ASN A 97 -5.09 2.47 -2.71
C ASN A 97 -4.84 1.73 -1.38
N ALA A 98 -4.38 2.42 -0.34
CA ALA A 98 -4.08 1.80 0.96
C ALA A 98 -5.32 1.16 1.62
N ILE A 99 -6.47 1.85 1.60
CA ILE A 99 -7.71 1.33 2.19
C ILE A 99 -8.35 0.30 1.28
N GLY A 100 -8.40 0.58 -0.02
CA GLY A 100 -9.04 -0.28 -1.03
C GLY A 100 -8.41 -1.66 -1.11
N SER A 101 -7.07 -1.75 -1.12
CA SER A 101 -6.37 -3.03 -1.19
C SER A 101 -6.63 -3.91 0.03
N ASN A 102 -6.74 -3.34 1.24
CA ASN A 102 -7.09 -4.10 2.44
C ASN A 102 -8.52 -4.65 2.38
N ILE A 103 -9.47 -3.84 1.92
CA ILE A 103 -10.85 -4.28 1.73
C ILE A 103 -10.92 -5.40 0.68
N PHE A 104 -10.20 -5.24 -0.44
CA PHE A 104 -10.12 -6.24 -1.50
C PHE A 104 -9.52 -7.56 -1.00
N ASN A 105 -8.43 -7.50 -0.22
CA ASN A 105 -7.78 -8.69 0.32
C ASN A 105 -8.68 -9.45 1.31
N ILE A 106 -9.42 -8.74 2.16
CA ILE A 106 -10.33 -9.39 3.11
C ILE A 106 -11.56 -9.98 2.40
N LEU A 107 -12.21 -9.19 1.54
CA LEU A 107 -13.48 -9.61 0.94
C LEU A 107 -13.29 -10.58 -0.21
N LEU A 108 -12.37 -10.27 -1.14
CA LEU A 108 -12.18 -11.08 -2.32
C LEU A 108 -11.18 -12.20 -2.06
N VAL A 109 -9.94 -11.89 -1.66
CA VAL A 109 -8.89 -12.92 -1.56
C VAL A 109 -9.21 -13.89 -0.43
N LEU A 110 -9.37 -13.41 0.80
CA LEU A 110 -9.65 -14.24 1.96
C LEU A 110 -11.06 -14.85 1.90
N GLY A 111 -12.07 -14.06 1.51
CA GLY A 111 -13.45 -14.53 1.36
C GLY A 111 -13.58 -15.65 0.33
N LEU A 112 -13.02 -15.49 -0.87
CA LEU A 112 -13.06 -16.52 -1.90
C LEU A 112 -12.20 -17.73 -1.53
N SER A 113 -11.01 -17.51 -0.95
CA SER A 113 -10.14 -18.62 -0.51
C SER A 113 -10.82 -19.49 0.55
N SER A 114 -11.48 -18.86 1.53
CA SER A 114 -12.22 -19.56 2.59
C SER A 114 -13.46 -20.30 2.05
N ALA A 115 -14.11 -19.74 1.03
CA ALA A 115 -15.25 -20.39 0.37
C ALA A 115 -14.84 -21.65 -0.43
N ILE A 116 -13.64 -21.64 -1.04
CA ILE A 116 -13.11 -22.78 -1.82
C ILE A 116 -12.48 -23.83 -0.90
N SER A 117 -11.67 -23.40 0.07
CA SER A 117 -10.96 -24.27 1.00
C SER A 117 -11.08 -23.68 2.41
N PRO A 118 -11.83 -24.31 3.33
CA PRO A 118 -11.97 -23.84 4.70
C PRO A 118 -10.60 -23.63 5.36
N ILE A 119 -10.37 -22.43 5.88
CA ILE A 119 -9.12 -22.06 6.54
C ILE A 119 -9.14 -22.58 7.97
N ILE A 120 -8.21 -23.48 8.31
CA ILE A 120 -8.05 -23.97 9.67
C ILE A 120 -7.30 -22.91 10.48
N VAL A 121 -7.97 -22.34 11.48
CA VAL A 121 -7.36 -21.37 12.38
C VAL A 121 -6.62 -22.09 13.50
N VAL A 122 -5.30 -21.93 13.53
CA VAL A 122 -4.43 -22.45 14.60
C VAL A 122 -4.33 -21.46 15.76
N THR A 123 -3.97 -21.94 16.96
CA THR A 123 -3.92 -21.13 18.19
C THR A 123 -2.98 -19.93 18.07
N GLU A 124 -1.86 -20.08 17.37
CA GLU A 124 -0.91 -18.99 17.10
C GLU A 124 -1.58 -17.85 16.31
N GLY A 125 -2.39 -18.19 15.30
CA GLY A 125 -3.11 -17.20 14.48
C GLY A 125 -4.18 -16.44 15.27
N ILE A 126 -4.79 -17.06 16.28
CA ILE A 126 -5.72 -16.38 17.19
C ILE A 126 -4.97 -15.37 18.06
N MET A 127 -3.83 -15.78 18.61
CA MET A 127 -3.00 -14.91 19.44
C MET A 127 -2.50 -13.69 18.67
N ASP A 128 -1.99 -13.89 17.44
CA ASP A 128 -1.55 -12.81 16.56
C ASP A 128 -2.70 -11.84 16.24
N SER A 129 -3.89 -12.37 15.94
CA SER A 129 -5.09 -11.57 15.67
C SER A 129 -5.51 -10.74 16.88
N MET A 130 -5.47 -11.31 18.10
CA MET A 130 -5.78 -10.58 19.33
C MET A 130 -4.76 -9.45 19.58
N ILE A 131 -3.47 -9.71 19.38
CA ILE A 131 -2.41 -8.70 19.53
C ILE A 131 -2.64 -7.55 18.55
N LEU A 132 -2.89 -7.86 17.27
CA LEU A 132 -3.14 -6.84 16.24
C LEU A 132 -4.43 -6.05 16.50
N PHE A 133 -5.47 -6.69 17.04
CA PHE A 133 -6.70 -6.02 17.44
C PHE A 133 -6.44 -5.02 18.58
N VAL A 134 -5.72 -5.43 19.63
CA VAL A 134 -5.34 -4.54 20.74
C VAL A 134 -4.51 -3.37 20.23
N PHE A 135 -3.54 -3.62 19.36
CA PHE A 135 -2.72 -2.57 18.75
C PHE A 135 -3.56 -1.58 17.94
N THR A 136 -4.54 -2.08 17.18
CA THR A 136 -5.50 -1.25 16.44
C THR A 136 -6.33 -0.39 17.38
N CYS A 137 -6.83 -0.93 18.50
CA CYS A 137 -7.53 -0.16 19.52
C CYS A 137 -6.65 0.95 20.13
N ILE A 138 -5.39 0.66 20.43
CA ILE A 138 -4.43 1.64 20.96
C ILE A 138 -4.22 2.79 19.96
N ILE A 139 -3.96 2.46 18.69
CA ILE A 139 -3.81 3.46 17.63
C ILE A 139 -5.08 4.29 17.48
N TRP A 140 -6.24 3.66 17.54
CA TRP A 140 -7.51 4.35 17.41
C TRP A 140 -7.74 5.35 18.56
N ILE A 141 -7.49 4.95 19.81
CA ILE A 141 -7.55 5.84 20.98
C ILE A 141 -6.56 7.00 20.83
N PHE A 142 -5.34 6.72 20.39
CA PHE A 142 -4.32 7.75 20.16
C PHE A 142 -4.75 8.72 19.05
N SER A 143 -5.32 8.20 17.95
CA SER A 143 -5.84 9.01 16.84
C SER A 143 -7.02 9.90 17.26
N MET A 144 -7.85 9.45 18.22
CA MET A 144 -8.94 10.27 18.77
C MET A 144 -8.45 11.34 19.74
N THR A 145 -7.27 11.15 20.32
CA THR A 145 -6.62 12.14 21.17
C THR A 145 -6.08 13.25 20.27
N LYS A 146 -6.93 14.22 19.91
CA LYS A 146 -6.58 15.43 19.14
C LYS A 146 -5.50 16.25 19.85
N LYS A 147 -4.25 15.81 19.76
CA LYS A 147 -3.10 16.69 19.98
C LYS A 147 -2.74 17.23 18.60
N SER A 148 -3.32 18.40 18.30
CA SER A 148 -2.88 19.25 17.20
C SER A 148 -1.37 19.41 17.32
N PHE A 149 -0.62 18.67 16.50
CA PHE A 149 0.80 18.95 16.31
C PHE A 149 0.88 20.36 15.74
N LYS A 150 1.34 21.28 16.60
CA LYS A 150 1.58 22.67 16.27
C LYS A 150 2.98 22.81 15.67
#